data_AF-A0AAE3LV99-F1
#
_entry.id   AF-A0AAE3LV99-F1
#
_cell.length_a   1.000
_cell.length_b   1.000
_cell.length_c   1.000
_cell.angle_alpha   90.00
_cell.angle_beta   90.00
_cell.angle_gamma   90.00
#
_symmetry.space_group_name_H-M   'P 1'
#
loop_
_entity.id
_entity.type
_entity.pdbx_description
1 polymer ?
#
loop_
_entity_poly.entity_id
_entity_poly.type
_entity_poly.pdbx_seq_one_letter_code
_entity_poly.pdbx_strand_id
1 'polypeptide(L)'
;MHILIFCHFGQNRSRYLAEYLVGLGYDDVVFAGIKDPDREKIQKEIDQANVIITVSDHICDELRETYRLHDARLICLHVEDRPEMILPDHRRLEGNDWMAFQREHVYPALKEQLDAYLPLK
;
A
#
# COMPACT_ATOMS: atom_id res chain seq x y z
N MET A 1 -4.80 14.29 10.12
CA MET A 1 -5.52 13.15 9.49
C MET A 1 -4.51 12.05 9.38
N HIS A 2 -4.72 10.95 10.11
CA HIS A 2 -3.81 9.82 10.12
C HIS A 2 -4.13 8.88 8.96
N ILE A 3 -3.16 8.66 8.08
CA ILE A 3 -3.27 7.80 6.91
C ILE A 3 -2.34 6.60 7.10
N LEU A 4 -2.89 5.39 7.04
CA LEU A 4 -2.12 4.15 7.18
C LEU A 4 -2.14 3.34 5.88
N ILE A 5 -0.97 2.97 5.38
CA ILE A 5 -0.84 2.30 4.08
C ILE A 5 -0.25 0.89 4.24
N PHE A 6 -0.92 -0.12 3.71
CA PHE A 6 -0.49 -1.52 3.79
C PHE A 6 0.00 -2.08 2.47
N CYS A 7 1.11 -2.82 2.55
CA CYS A 7 1.45 -3.88 1.60
C CYS A 7 1.80 -5.17 2.37
N HIS A 8 2.33 -6.19 1.69
CA HIS A 8 2.66 -7.46 2.35
C HIS A 8 3.63 -7.29 3.55
N PHE A 9 4.73 -6.56 3.33
CA PHE A 9 5.85 -6.48 4.28
C PHE A 9 6.19 -5.07 4.77
N GLY A 10 5.51 -4.03 4.27
CA GLY A 10 5.76 -2.64 4.68
C GLY A 10 7.07 -2.04 4.17
N GLN A 11 7.65 -2.58 3.08
CA GLN A 11 9.00 -2.20 2.64
C GLN A 11 9.06 -1.45 1.31
N ASN A 12 8.13 -1.75 0.39
CA ASN A 12 8.18 -1.25 -0.98
C ASN A 12 6.96 -0.37 -1.32
N ARG A 13 5.88 -0.95 -1.83
CA ARG A 13 4.70 -0.22 -2.36
C ARG A 13 4.04 0.71 -1.36
N SER A 14 3.84 0.25 -0.12
CA SER A 14 3.24 1.10 0.93
C SER A 14 4.15 2.25 1.33
N ARG A 15 5.46 2.01 1.41
CA ARG A 15 6.46 3.05 1.66
C ARG A 15 6.49 4.09 0.53
N TYR A 16 6.51 3.64 -0.72
CA TYR A 16 6.46 4.54 -1.88
C TYR A 16 5.23 5.46 -1.83
N LEU A 17 4.04 4.91 -1.57
CA LEU A 17 2.82 5.71 -1.47
C LEU A 17 2.83 6.67 -0.27
N ALA A 18 3.44 6.26 0.85
CA ALA A 18 3.60 7.15 2.00
C ALA A 18 4.50 8.34 1.66
N GLU A 19 5.64 8.09 1.05
CA GLU A 19 6.56 9.13 0.57
C GLU A 19 5.88 10.04 -0.47
N TYR A 20 5.05 9.48 -1.34
CA TYR A 20 4.27 10.25 -2.31
C TYR A 20 3.27 11.20 -1.63
N LEU A 21 2.47 10.70 -0.68
CA LEU A 21 1.50 11.53 0.06
C LEU A 21 2.19 12.60 0.92
N VAL A 22 3.30 12.26 1.58
CA VAL A 22 4.13 13.26 2.28
C VAL A 22 4.61 14.35 1.32
N GLY A 23 5.04 13.98 0.10
CA GLY A 23 5.40 14.92 -0.96
C GLY A 23 4.27 15.83 -1.44
N LEU A 24 3.01 15.42 -1.24
CA LEU A 24 1.81 16.23 -1.51
C LEU A 24 1.37 17.10 -0.31
N GLY A 25 2.06 17.01 0.83
CA GLY A 25 1.78 17.82 2.02
C GLY A 25 0.87 17.16 3.06
N TYR A 26 0.71 15.83 3.04
CA TYR A 26 0.08 15.12 4.16
C TYR A 26 1.11 14.89 5.28
N ASP A 27 0.81 15.37 6.49
CA ASP A 27 1.79 15.38 7.60
C ASP A 27 1.88 14.06 8.39
N ASP A 28 0.79 13.28 8.42
CA ASP A 28 0.65 12.10 9.29
C ASP A 28 0.32 10.85 8.45
N VAL A 29 1.35 10.34 7.78
CA VAL A 29 1.27 9.19 6.87
C VAL A 29 2.22 8.09 7.35
N VAL A 30 1.65 6.94 7.68
CA VAL A 30 2.37 5.75 8.14
C VAL A 30 2.21 4.62 7.14
N PHE A 31 3.24 3.79 7.01
CA PHE A 31 3.19 2.57 6.21
C PHE A 31 3.48 1.34 7.06
N ALA A 32 2.84 0.22 6.73
CA ALA A 32 2.97 -1.02 7.45
C ALA A 32 2.92 -2.24 6.52
N GLY A 33 3.35 -3.38 7.08
CA GLY A 33 3.22 -4.70 6.48
C GLY A 33 2.07 -5.46 7.12
N ILE A 34 1.25 -6.13 6.34
CA ILE A 34 0.19 -6.98 6.91
C ILE A 34 0.76 -8.16 7.70
N LYS A 35 1.95 -8.63 7.29
CA LYS A 35 2.70 -9.71 7.94
C LYS A 35 3.65 -9.21 9.02
N ASP A 36 3.46 -7.99 9.54
CA ASP A 36 4.22 -7.52 10.69
C ASP A 36 3.99 -8.47 11.89
N PRO A 37 5.05 -8.95 12.56
CA PRO A 37 4.91 -9.86 13.69
C PRO A 37 4.22 -9.22 14.90
N ASP A 38 4.29 -7.89 15.05
CA ASP A 38 3.69 -7.16 16.16
C ASP A 38 2.25 -6.73 15.81
N ARG A 39 1.34 -7.69 15.89
CA ARG A 39 -0.09 -7.47 15.57
C ARG A 39 -0.76 -6.44 16.47
N GLU A 40 -0.35 -6.35 17.74
CA GLU A 40 -0.93 -5.37 18.67
C GLU A 40 -0.55 -3.95 18.28
N LYS A 41 0.70 -3.73 17.88
CA LYS A 41 1.13 -2.45 17.32
C LYS A 41 0.34 -2.11 16.07
N ILE A 42 0.21 -3.05 15.12
CA ILE A 42 -0.56 -2.79 13.89
C ILE A 42 -2.01 -2.45 14.18
N GLN A 43 -2.66 -3.17 15.11
CA GLN A 43 -4.03 -2.86 15.49
C GLN A 43 -4.14 -1.44 16.09
N LYS A 44 -3.18 -0.99 16.90
CA LYS A 44 -3.18 0.39 17.45
C LYS A 44 -3.07 1.46 16.36
N GLU A 45 -2.26 1.23 15.33
CA GLU A 45 -2.16 2.15 14.19
C GLU A 45 -3.49 2.16 13.40
N ILE A 46 -4.10 0.99 13.19
CA ILE A 46 -5.41 0.88 12.53
C ILE A 46 -6.50 1.63 13.32
N ASP A 47 -6.51 1.50 14.65
CA ASP A 47 -7.48 2.15 15.52
C ASP A 47 -7.37 3.69 15.50
N GLN A 48 -6.19 4.22 15.15
CA GLN A 48 -5.93 5.66 15.05
C GLN A 48 -6.15 6.20 13.63
N ALA A 49 -6.26 5.32 12.62
CA ALA A 49 -6.36 5.71 11.22
C ALA A 49 -7.71 6.33 10.87
N ASN A 50 -7.66 7.47 10.18
CA ASN A 50 -8.82 8.05 9.53
C ASN A 50 -9.01 7.43 8.14
N VAL A 51 -7.90 7.15 7.44
CA VAL A 51 -7.88 6.52 6.13
C VAL A 51 -6.91 5.35 6.15
N ILE A 52 -7.35 4.20 5.66
CA ILE A 52 -6.50 3.04 5.43
C ILE A 52 -6.43 2.77 3.93
N ILE A 53 -5.22 2.63 3.40
CA ILE A 53 -4.97 2.36 1.98
C ILE A 53 -4.29 1.01 1.84
N THR A 54 -4.77 0.16 0.93
CA THR A 54 -4.12 -1.11 0.59
C THR A 54 -3.71 -1.12 -0.88
N VAL A 55 -2.54 -1.70 -1.18
CA VAL A 55 -1.93 -1.62 -2.53
C VAL A 55 -2.52 -2.60 -3.56
N SER A 56 -3.33 -3.57 -3.10
CA SER A 56 -3.92 -4.64 -3.93
C SER A 56 -5.13 -5.25 -3.22
N ASP A 57 -6.08 -5.82 -3.95
CA ASP A 57 -7.23 -6.55 -3.38
C ASP A 57 -6.85 -7.61 -2.37
N HIS A 58 -5.83 -8.41 -2.68
CA HIS A 58 -5.40 -9.48 -1.80
C HIS A 58 -5.00 -8.97 -0.41
N ILE A 59 -4.33 -7.81 -0.34
CA ILE A 59 -3.99 -7.16 0.92
C ILE A 59 -5.21 -6.58 1.61
N CYS A 60 -6.16 -6.02 0.85
CA CYS A 60 -7.44 -5.52 1.36
C CYS A 60 -8.22 -6.64 2.07
N ASP A 61 -8.27 -7.82 1.46
CA ASP A 61 -8.96 -8.98 2.01
C ASP A 61 -8.24 -9.56 3.23
N GLU A 62 -6.92 -9.78 3.13
CA GLU A 62 -6.12 -10.22 4.29
C GLU A 62 -6.27 -9.24 5.48
N LEU A 63 -6.39 -7.93 5.20
CA LEU A 63 -6.49 -6.90 6.23
C LEU A 63 -7.81 -7.04 6.98
N ARG A 64 -8.91 -7.23 6.25
CA ARG A 64 -10.26 -7.45 6.82
C ARG A 64 -10.34 -8.74 7.63
N GLU A 65 -9.62 -9.77 7.20
CA GLU A 65 -9.59 -11.06 7.90
C GLU A 65 -8.74 -11.01 9.18
N THR A 66 -7.66 -10.23 9.16
CA THR A 66 -6.66 -10.22 10.24
C THR A 66 -6.96 -9.19 11.32
N TYR A 67 -7.49 -8.03 10.95
CA TYR A 67 -7.62 -6.88 11.84
C TYR A 67 -9.05 -6.36 11.92
N ARG A 68 -9.35 -5.66 13.01
CA ARG A 68 -10.64 -4.97 13.15
C ARG A 68 -10.53 -3.62 12.49
N LEU A 69 -11.26 -3.45 11.39
CA LEU A 69 -11.37 -2.19 10.68
C LEU A 69 -12.57 -1.43 11.26
N HIS A 70 -12.29 -0.49 12.14
CA HIS A 70 -13.28 0.40 12.73
C HIS A 70 -13.67 1.51 11.74
N ASP A 71 -14.02 2.70 12.23
CA ASP A 71 -14.58 3.84 11.48
C ASP A 71 -13.67 4.44 10.38
N ALA A 72 -12.52 3.83 10.11
CA ALA A 72 -11.58 4.27 9.10
C ALA A 72 -12.16 4.10 7.68
N ARG A 73 -11.95 5.12 6.83
CA ARG A 73 -12.22 5.00 5.40
C ARG A 73 -11.20 4.08 4.76
N LEU A 74 -11.65 2.92 4.27
CA LEU A 74 -10.82 1.96 3.56
C LEU A 74 -10.79 2.25 2.04
N ILE A 75 -9.60 2.43 1.49
CA ILE A 75 -9.32 2.55 0.06
C ILE A 75 -8.49 1.33 -0.36
N CYS A 76 -9.01 0.55 -1.32
CA CYS A 76 -8.31 -0.60 -1.86
C CYS A 76 -7.91 -0.31 -3.29
N LEU A 77 -6.60 -0.26 -3.53
CA LEU A 77 -6.03 -0.14 -4.85
C LEU A 77 -5.92 -1.53 -5.47
N HIS A 78 -5.90 -1.59 -6.79
CA HIS A 78 -5.93 -2.82 -7.58
C HIS A 78 -4.68 -2.87 -8.46
N VAL A 79 -3.50 -3.01 -7.84
CA VAL A 79 -2.23 -3.05 -8.58
C VAL A 79 -1.52 -4.38 -8.39
N GLU A 80 -1.29 -5.07 -9.50
CA GLU A 80 -0.42 -6.24 -9.58
C GLU A 80 1.04 -5.80 -9.52
N ASP A 81 1.88 -6.53 -8.78
CA ASP A 81 3.29 -6.18 -8.59
C ASP A 81 4.26 -7.32 -8.94
N ARG A 82 3.74 -8.45 -9.39
CA ARG A 82 4.53 -9.60 -9.83
C ARG A 82 4.92 -9.42 -11.29
N PRO A 83 6.23 -9.33 -11.61
CA PRO A 83 6.70 -9.20 -12.99
C PRO A 83 6.14 -10.29 -13.90
N GLU A 84 6.02 -11.53 -13.43
CA GLU A 84 5.52 -12.65 -14.22
C GLU A 84 4.04 -12.52 -14.64
N MET A 85 3.28 -11.64 -13.97
CA MET A 85 1.87 -11.39 -14.29
C MET A 85 1.69 -10.22 -15.26
N ILE A 86 2.69 -9.34 -15.36
CA ILE A 86 2.63 -8.08 -16.14
C ILE A 86 3.47 -8.17 -17.41
N LEU A 87 4.64 -8.81 -17.34
CA LEU A 87 5.55 -8.91 -18.46
C LEU A 87 5.09 -9.99 -19.45
N PRO A 88 5.16 -9.74 -20.77
CA PRO A 88 4.72 -10.70 -21.79
C PRO A 88 5.44 -12.04 -21.78
N ASP A 89 6.69 -12.06 -21.29
CA ASP A 89 7.53 -13.25 -21.21
C ASP A 89 7.37 -14.02 -19.89
N HIS A 90 6.49 -13.55 -18.99
CA HIS A 90 6.19 -14.15 -17.70
C HIS A 90 7.41 -14.41 -16.81
N ARG A 91 8.52 -13.68 -17.04
CA ARG A 91 9.75 -13.88 -16.27
C ARG A 91 9.62 -13.31 -14.88
N ARG A 92 10.32 -13.94 -13.94
CA ARG A 92 10.59 -13.35 -12.63
C ARG A 92 11.78 -12.41 -12.73
N LEU A 93 11.71 -11.30 -12.01
CA LEU A 93 12.81 -10.36 -11.86
C LEU A 93 13.25 -10.32 -10.41
N GLU A 94 14.53 -10.07 -10.19
CA GLU A 94 15.14 -9.95 -8.87
C GLU A 94 16.03 -8.71 -8.79
N GLY A 95 16.37 -8.30 -7.56
CA GLY A 95 17.31 -7.21 -7.31
C GLY A 95 16.99 -5.92 -8.05
N ASN A 96 17.96 -5.39 -8.79
CA ASN A 96 17.84 -4.11 -9.49
C ASN A 96 16.81 -4.16 -10.62
N ASP A 97 16.66 -5.28 -11.32
CA ASP A 97 15.70 -5.41 -12.41
C ASP A 97 14.27 -5.40 -11.87
N TRP A 98 14.06 -6.06 -10.71
CA TRP A 98 12.78 -5.98 -10.01
C TRP A 98 12.49 -4.54 -9.57
N MET A 99 13.46 -3.82 -9.01
CA MET A 99 13.28 -2.43 -8.62
C MET A 99 13.00 -1.50 -9.81
N ALA A 100 13.64 -1.73 -10.97
CA ALA A 100 13.36 -0.99 -12.20
C ALA A 100 11.93 -1.23 -12.66
N PHE A 101 11.50 -2.49 -12.68
CA PHE A 101 10.12 -2.87 -12.99
C PHE A 101 9.10 -2.20 -12.06
N GLN A 102 9.36 -2.14 -10.75
CA GLN A 102 8.48 -1.48 -9.79
C GLN A 102 8.32 0.01 -10.13
N ARG A 103 9.42 0.70 -10.47
CA ARG A 103 9.40 2.13 -10.84
C ARG A 103 8.68 2.41 -12.15
N GLU A 104 8.83 1.53 -13.14
CA GLU A 104 8.29 1.72 -14.48
C GLU A 104 6.80 1.35 -14.58
N HIS A 105 6.38 0.30 -13.87
CA HIS A 105 5.03 -0.25 -14.04
C HIS A 105 4.15 -0.10 -12.79
N VAL A 106 4.67 -0.43 -11.61
CA VAL A 106 3.86 -0.55 -10.39
C VAL A 106 3.59 0.80 -9.75
N TYR A 107 4.62 1.61 -9.54
CA TYR A 107 4.50 2.90 -8.88
C TYR A 107 3.60 3.90 -9.63
N PRO A 108 3.71 4.03 -10.98
CA PRO A 108 2.81 4.92 -11.71
C PRO A 108 1.35 4.49 -11.59
N ALA A 109 1.06 3.18 -11.66
CA ALA A 109 -0.29 2.66 -11.52
C ALA A 109 -0.87 2.89 -10.11
N LEU A 110 -0.05 2.69 -9.05
CA LEU A 110 -0.46 3.00 -7.68
C LEU A 110 -0.80 4.49 -7.52
N LYS A 111 0.05 5.35 -8.06
CA LYS A 111 -0.16 6.80 -8.03
C LYS A 111 -1.44 7.20 -8.77
N GLU A 112 -1.61 6.71 -10.00
CA GLU A 112 -2.78 7.01 -10.83
C GLU A 112 -4.09 6.63 -10.13
N GLN A 113 -4.15 5.43 -9.54
CA GLN A 113 -5.36 5.00 -8.81
C GLN A 113 -5.57 5.83 -7.53
N LEU A 114 -4.52 6.14 -6.77
CA LEU A 114 -4.63 6.94 -5.56
C LEU A 114 -5.07 8.38 -5.85
N ASP A 115 -4.59 8.96 -6.95
CA ASP A 115 -4.93 10.33 -7.37
C ASP A 115 -6.44 10.52 -7.56
N ALA A 116 -7.17 9.48 -7.96
CA ALA A 116 -8.64 9.50 -8.08
C ALA A 116 -9.37 9.72 -6.75
N TYR A 117 -8.70 9.49 -5.62
CA TYR A 117 -9.27 9.68 -4.28
C TYR A 117 -8.83 11.00 -3.63
N LEU A 118 -7.93 11.76 -4.26
CA LEU A 118 -7.41 13.01 -3.71
C LEU A 118 -8.37 14.19 -3.96
N PRO A 119 -8.41 15.19 -3.04
CA PRO A 119 -7.77 15.18 -1.74
C PRO A 119 -8.45 14.18 -0.79
N LEU A 120 -7.65 13.51 0.04
CA LEU A 120 -8.16 12.67 1.12
C LEU A 120 -8.85 13.59 2.14
N LYS A 121 -10.06 13.18 2.57
CA LYS A 121 -10.91 13.87 3.53
C LYS A 121 -11.35 12.87 4.58
#